data_AF-A0A2J8RBC8-F1
#
_entry.id   AF-A0A2J8RBC8-F1
#
_cell.length_a   1.000
_cell.length_b   1.000
_cell.length_c   1.000
_cell.angle_alpha   90.00
_cell.angle_beta   90.00
_cell.angle_gamma   90.00
#
_symmetry.space_group_name_H-M   'P 1'
#
loop_
_entity.id
_entity.type
_entity.pdbx_description
1 polymer ?
#
loop_
_entity_poly.entity_id
_entity_poly.type
_entity_poly.pdbx_seq_one_letter_code
_entity_poly.pdbx_strand_id
1 'polypeptide(L)'
;MAKRLCAGSALCVRGPRGPAPLLLVGLALLGAARAREEAGGGFSLHPPYFNLAEGARIAASATCGEEAPARGSPRPTEDLYCKLVGGPVAGGDPNQTIQGQYCDICTAANSNKAHPASNAIDGTERWWAEPTAVRGLEYNEVNVTLDLGQ
;
A
#
# COMPACT_ATOMS: atom_id res chain seq x y z
N MET A 1 -87.84 37.38 -6.37
CA MET A 1 -87.99 35.91 -6.53
C MET A 1 -88.13 35.62 -8.02
N ALA A 2 -87.09 35.14 -8.70
CA ALA A 2 -87.15 34.82 -10.12
C ALA A 2 -86.79 33.34 -10.33
N LYS A 3 -87.71 32.65 -10.99
CA LYS A 3 -87.79 31.21 -11.25
C LYS A 3 -86.93 30.81 -12.45
N ARG A 4 -86.43 29.56 -12.39
CA ARG A 4 -86.36 28.45 -13.40
C ARG A 4 -85.92 28.82 -14.85
N LEU A 5 -85.22 27.99 -15.64
CA LEU A 5 -85.50 26.62 -16.08
C LEU A 5 -84.26 26.07 -16.85
N CYS A 6 -84.15 24.74 -16.95
CA CYS A 6 -83.31 24.01 -17.92
C CYS A 6 -83.69 24.26 -19.40
N ALA A 7 -82.70 24.21 -20.31
CA ALA A 7 -82.75 23.73 -21.72
C ALA A 7 -81.31 23.85 -22.27
N GLY A 8 -80.62 22.83 -22.82
CA GLY A 8 -80.99 21.98 -23.93
C GLY A 8 -80.52 22.62 -25.25
N SER A 9 -79.50 22.05 -25.92
CA SER A 9 -79.44 21.86 -27.39
C SER A 9 -78.02 21.47 -27.87
N ALA A 10 -77.96 20.36 -28.59
CA ALA A 10 -76.80 19.86 -29.30
C ALA A 10 -76.56 20.65 -30.60
N LEU A 11 -75.29 20.83 -30.97
CA LEU A 11 -74.90 20.93 -32.37
C LEU A 11 -73.65 20.07 -32.61
N CYS A 12 -73.85 19.06 -33.46
CA CYS A 12 -72.82 18.21 -34.01
C CYS A 12 -71.99 18.97 -35.06
N VAL A 13 -70.66 18.89 -34.96
CA VAL A 13 -69.74 19.14 -36.09
C VAL A 13 -68.90 17.87 -36.27
N ARG A 14 -68.79 17.41 -37.53
CA ARG A 14 -68.20 16.12 -37.90
C ARG A 14 -66.93 16.35 -38.75
N GLY A 15 -65.81 15.75 -38.33
CA GLY A 15 -64.61 15.44 -39.16
C GLY A 15 -63.30 16.12 -38.71
N PRO A 16 -62.09 15.56 -38.98
CA PRO A 16 -61.79 14.38 -39.80
C PRO A 16 -61.20 13.18 -39.03
N ARG A 17 -61.26 12.03 -39.71
CA ARG A 17 -60.66 10.74 -39.37
C ARG A 17 -59.16 10.77 -39.70
N GLY A 18 -58.31 10.33 -38.78
CA GLY A 18 -56.91 10.00 -39.07
C GLY A 18 -56.13 9.60 -37.82
N PRO A 19 -55.34 8.50 -37.83
CA PRO A 19 -54.57 8.03 -36.68
C PRO A 19 -53.23 8.80 -36.56
N ALA A 20 -53.25 10.12 -36.69
CA ALA A 20 -52.03 10.94 -36.66
C ALA A 20 -51.46 11.22 -35.25
N PRO A 21 -52.25 11.33 -34.15
CA PRO A 21 -51.67 11.78 -32.88
C PRO A 21 -50.94 10.66 -32.13
N LEU A 22 -51.24 9.38 -32.43
CA LEU A 22 -50.60 8.22 -31.78
C LEU A 22 -49.21 7.91 -32.34
N LEU A 23 -48.94 8.23 -33.61
CA LEU A 23 -47.63 7.95 -34.22
C LEU A 23 -46.53 8.87 -33.66
N LEU A 24 -46.86 10.13 -33.37
CA LEU A 24 -45.92 11.13 -32.84
C LEU A 24 -45.53 10.87 -31.38
N VAL A 25 -46.44 10.31 -30.57
CA VAL A 25 -46.17 9.93 -29.17
C VAL A 25 -45.27 8.69 -29.10
N GLY A 26 -45.43 7.73 -30.02
CA GLY A 26 -44.58 6.54 -30.09
C GLY A 26 -43.10 6.86 -30.40
N LEU A 27 -42.84 7.82 -31.31
CA LEU A 27 -41.49 8.26 -31.64
C LEU A 27 -40.80 9.04 -30.50
N ALA A 28 -41.56 9.78 -29.68
CA ALA A 28 -41.01 10.44 -28.49
C ALA A 28 -40.65 9.43 -27.38
N LEU A 29 -41.41 8.34 -27.23
CA LEU A 29 -41.13 7.27 -26.26
C LEU A 29 -39.99 6.33 -26.71
N LEU A 30 -39.76 6.15 -28.02
CA LEU A 30 -38.60 5.42 -28.52
C LEU A 30 -37.28 6.22 -28.45
N GLY A 31 -37.34 7.55 -28.38
CA GLY A 31 -36.17 8.43 -28.32
C GLY A 31 -35.49 8.53 -26.96
N ALA A 32 -36.14 8.12 -25.87
CA ALA A 32 -35.59 8.17 -24.52
C ALA A 32 -34.78 6.91 -24.12
N ALA A 33 -34.77 5.86 -24.96
CA ALA A 33 -34.16 4.57 -24.61
C ALA A 33 -32.68 4.44 -25.04
N ARG A 34 -32.02 5.51 -25.50
CA ARG A 34 -30.60 5.49 -25.84
C ARG A 34 -29.85 6.71 -25.33
N ALA A 35 -29.27 6.56 -24.13
CA ALA A 35 -27.96 7.11 -23.78
C ALA A 35 -27.60 6.74 -22.33
N ARG A 36 -27.09 5.53 -22.15
CA ARG A 36 -25.96 5.26 -21.23
C ARG A 36 -25.43 3.86 -21.56
N GLU A 37 -24.72 3.76 -22.68
CA GLU A 37 -23.50 2.96 -22.59
C GLU A 37 -22.65 3.73 -21.58
N GLU A 38 -22.53 3.18 -20.36
CA GLU A 38 -21.29 3.34 -19.62
C GLU A 38 -20.21 2.95 -20.61
N ALA A 39 -19.49 3.96 -21.11
CA ALA A 39 -18.27 3.73 -21.84
C ALA A 39 -17.51 2.70 -21.02
N GLY A 40 -17.31 1.50 -21.57
CA GLY A 40 -16.45 0.50 -20.98
C GLY A 40 -15.06 1.10 -20.91
N GLY A 41 -14.81 1.89 -19.87
CA GLY A 41 -13.52 2.44 -19.54
C GLY A 41 -12.65 1.23 -19.32
N GLY A 42 -11.70 1.01 -20.23
CA GLY A 42 -10.81 -0.12 -20.18
C GLY A 42 -10.22 -0.23 -18.78
N PHE A 43 -10.66 -1.23 -18.03
CA PHE A 43 -10.05 -1.54 -16.75
C PHE A 43 -8.57 -1.82 -17.06
N SER A 44 -7.68 -1.05 -16.42
CA SER A 44 -6.26 -1.35 -16.46
C SER A 44 -6.08 -2.80 -16.02
N LEU A 45 -5.59 -3.66 -16.92
CA LEU A 45 -5.33 -5.07 -16.64
C LEU A 45 -4.06 -5.28 -15.82
N HIS A 46 -3.45 -4.19 -15.34
CA HIS A 46 -2.30 -4.25 -14.46
C HIS A 46 -2.75 -4.66 -13.05
N PRO A 47 -1.98 -5.54 -12.38
CA PRO A 47 -2.15 -5.78 -10.97
C PRO A 47 -2.10 -4.46 -10.17
N PRO A 48 -2.77 -4.38 -9.01
CA PRO A 48 -2.62 -3.24 -8.13
C PRO A 48 -1.14 -3.05 -7.76
N TYR A 49 -0.73 -1.82 -7.50
CA TYR A 49 0.60 -1.54 -6.96
C TYR A 49 0.64 -1.97 -5.50
N PHE A 50 1.66 -2.73 -5.13
CA PHE A 50 1.92 -3.14 -3.76
C PHE A 50 3.43 -3.20 -3.51
N ASN A 51 3.82 -3.31 -2.25
CA ASN A 51 5.22 -3.47 -1.88
C ASN A 51 5.68 -4.90 -2.20
N LEU A 52 6.48 -5.08 -3.25
CA LEU A 52 7.01 -6.39 -3.65
C LEU A 52 7.89 -7.04 -2.58
N ALA A 53 8.46 -6.25 -1.67
CA ALA A 53 9.25 -6.78 -0.57
C ALA A 53 8.41 -7.37 0.56
N GLU A 54 7.14 -6.93 0.68
CA GLU A 54 6.20 -7.43 1.68
C GLU A 54 5.82 -8.88 1.34
N GLY A 55 6.42 -9.83 2.05
CA GLY A 55 6.24 -11.27 1.84
C GLY A 55 7.33 -11.96 1.00
N ALA A 56 8.33 -11.22 0.53
CA ALA A 56 9.50 -11.80 -0.13
C ALA A 56 10.44 -12.47 0.89
N ARG A 57 11.29 -13.40 0.42
CA ARG A 57 12.39 -13.93 1.24
C ARG A 57 13.60 -13.00 1.12
N ILE A 58 14.06 -12.45 2.24
CA ILE A 58 15.25 -11.60 2.28
C ILE A 58 16.42 -12.34 2.92
N ALA A 59 17.62 -12.14 2.38
CA ALA A 59 18.88 -12.62 2.94
C ALA A 59 19.96 -11.55 2.80
N ALA A 60 20.86 -11.45 3.77
CA ALA A 60 22.05 -10.61 3.70
C ALA A 60 23.30 -11.49 3.81
N SER A 61 24.36 -11.16 3.07
CA SER A 61 25.62 -11.90 3.15
C SER A 61 26.32 -11.76 4.50
N ALA A 62 26.00 -10.70 5.25
CA ALA A 62 26.47 -10.46 6.60
C ALA A 62 25.42 -9.67 7.40
N THR A 63 25.31 -9.96 8.69
CA THR A 63 24.43 -9.28 9.65
C THR A 63 25.19 -9.10 10.95
N CYS A 64 25.03 -7.95 11.62
CA CYS A 64 25.70 -7.72 12.90
C CYS A 64 25.25 -8.74 13.96
N GLY A 65 26.14 -9.03 14.91
CA GLY A 65 25.83 -9.92 16.03
C GLY A 65 25.76 -11.40 15.64
N GLU A 66 26.20 -11.73 14.42
CA GLU A 66 26.33 -13.08 13.90
C GLU A 66 27.75 -13.32 13.36
N GLU A 67 28.24 -14.54 13.53
CA GLU A 67 29.46 -15.04 12.91
C GLU A 67 29.10 -16.22 11.99
N ALA A 68 29.41 -16.06 10.71
CA ALA A 68 29.16 -17.10 9.72
C ALA A 68 30.14 -18.27 9.92
N PRO A 69 29.70 -19.48 10.29
CA PRO A 69 30.58 -20.63 10.35
C PRO A 69 30.91 -21.12 8.94
N ALA A 70 32.01 -21.86 8.81
CA ALA A 70 32.37 -22.53 7.55
C ALA A 70 31.27 -23.47 7.03
N ARG A 71 30.43 -24.02 7.91
CA ARG A 71 29.21 -24.79 7.62
C ARG A 71 28.20 -24.63 8.75
N GLY A 72 26.91 -24.54 8.42
CA GLY A 72 25.82 -24.50 9.39
C GLY A 72 25.21 -23.10 9.60
N SER A 73 24.34 -22.99 10.60
CA SER A 73 23.68 -21.72 10.97
C SER A 73 24.67 -20.72 11.58
N PRO A 74 24.53 -19.41 11.33
CA PRO A 74 25.31 -18.37 11.99
C PRO A 74 25.32 -18.55 13.51
N ARG A 75 26.47 -18.32 14.14
CA ARG A 75 26.59 -18.32 15.60
C ARG A 75 26.41 -16.91 16.14
N PRO A 76 25.71 -16.71 17.26
CA PRO A 76 25.65 -15.40 17.89
C PRO A 76 27.04 -14.92 18.32
N THR A 77 27.31 -13.64 18.07
CA THR A 77 28.46 -12.89 18.60
C THR A 77 27.99 -11.52 19.08
N GLU A 78 28.88 -10.72 19.65
CA GLU A 78 28.63 -9.35 20.05
C GLU A 78 29.43 -8.38 19.16
N ASP A 79 28.72 -7.45 18.53
CA ASP A 79 29.30 -6.41 17.68
C ASP A 79 29.00 -5.04 18.28
N LEU A 80 30.04 -4.25 18.60
CA LEU A 80 29.88 -2.87 19.03
C LEU A 80 29.58 -1.98 17.83
N TYR A 81 28.51 -1.19 17.94
CA TYR A 81 28.20 -0.12 16.98
C TYR A 81 28.02 1.22 17.70
N CYS A 82 28.29 2.31 17.00
CA CYS A 82 28.14 3.67 17.51
C CYS A 82 27.35 4.51 16.51
N LYS A 83 26.40 5.30 17.02
CA LYS A 83 25.65 6.27 16.23
C LYS A 83 26.48 7.54 16.10
N LEU A 84 26.65 8.01 14.86
CA LEU A 84 27.39 9.24 14.56
C LEU A 84 26.75 10.50 15.19
N VAL A 85 25.44 10.46 15.42
CA VAL A 85 24.67 11.52 16.06
C VAL A 85 23.84 10.94 17.20
N GLY A 86 23.58 11.73 18.25
CA GLY A 86 22.83 11.28 19.43
C GLY A 86 23.70 10.95 20.65
N GLY A 87 24.84 11.64 20.81
CA GLY A 87 25.66 11.60 22.03
C GLY A 87 24.89 11.87 23.33
N PRO A 88 25.52 11.72 24.51
CA PRO A 88 24.88 11.73 25.83
C PRO A 88 24.05 13.00 26.12
N VAL A 89 24.35 14.11 25.44
CA VAL A 89 23.57 15.35 25.49
C VAL A 89 22.13 15.19 24.98
N ALA A 90 21.82 14.13 24.24
CA ALA A 90 20.49 13.79 23.73
C ALA A 90 19.66 12.92 24.72
N GLY A 91 20.11 12.75 25.96
CA GLY A 91 19.36 12.01 26.99
C GLY A 91 19.47 10.49 26.89
N GLY A 92 20.54 9.98 26.27
CA GLY A 92 20.85 8.55 26.24
C GLY A 92 21.30 8.02 27.60
N ASP A 93 21.24 6.69 27.77
CA ASP A 93 21.80 6.01 28.95
C ASP A 93 23.31 6.31 29.05
N PRO A 94 23.82 6.86 30.17
CA PRO A 94 25.25 7.13 30.35
C PRO A 94 26.11 5.86 30.20
N ASN A 95 25.55 4.67 30.45
CA ASN A 95 26.23 3.39 30.26
C ASN A 95 26.39 2.98 28.78
N GLN A 96 25.68 3.65 27.87
CA GLN A 96 25.74 3.45 26.41
C GLN A 96 26.48 4.60 25.72
N THR A 97 27.35 5.30 26.46
CA THR A 97 28.09 6.45 25.93
C THR A 97 29.59 6.16 25.91
N ILE A 98 30.18 6.15 24.72
CA ILE A 98 31.63 6.06 24.53
C ILE A 98 32.10 7.34 23.84
N GLN A 99 32.98 8.10 24.50
CA GLN A 99 33.54 9.36 23.99
C GLN A 99 32.48 10.38 23.52
N GLY A 100 31.32 10.42 24.17
CA GLY A 100 30.25 11.34 23.81
C GLY A 100 29.42 10.92 22.59
N GLN A 101 29.52 9.66 22.15
CA GLN A 101 28.62 9.06 21.16
C GLN A 101 27.79 7.97 21.81
N TYR A 102 26.55 7.78 21.33
CA TYR A 102 25.73 6.64 21.73
C TYR A 102 26.27 5.38 21.04
N CYS A 103 26.69 4.41 21.83
CA CYS A 103 27.18 3.12 21.35
C CYS A 103 26.44 2.01 22.09
N ASP A 104 26.15 0.94 21.38
CA ASP A 104 25.40 -0.21 21.90
C ASP A 104 25.92 -1.49 21.25
N ILE A 105 25.48 -2.64 21.77
CA ILE A 105 25.88 -3.96 21.30
C ILE A 105 24.78 -4.55 20.43
N CYS A 106 25.17 -5.01 19.25
CA CYS A 106 24.36 -5.88 18.41
C CYS A 106 24.68 -7.34 18.71
N THR A 107 23.65 -8.18 18.94
CA THR A 107 23.82 -9.62 19.11
C THR A 107 22.57 -10.38 18.70
N ALA A 108 22.75 -11.47 17.92
CA ALA A 108 21.65 -12.36 17.55
C ALA A 108 21.10 -13.17 18.72
N ALA A 109 21.81 -13.24 19.86
CA ALA A 109 21.35 -13.94 21.05
C ALA A 109 20.18 -13.25 21.77
N ASN A 110 19.97 -11.95 21.51
CA ASN A 110 18.92 -11.16 22.14
C ASN A 110 18.09 -10.43 21.07
N SER A 111 16.81 -10.79 20.95
CA SER A 111 15.89 -10.20 19.98
C SER A 111 15.74 -8.67 20.07
N ASN A 112 15.98 -8.07 21.24
CA ASN A 112 15.96 -6.61 21.41
C ASN A 112 17.24 -5.91 20.92
N LYS A 113 18.30 -6.68 20.67
CA LYS A 113 19.61 -6.23 20.19
C LYS A 113 19.99 -6.86 18.83
N ALA A 114 19.10 -7.69 18.28
CA ALA A 114 19.29 -8.36 17.01
C ALA A 114 18.72 -7.49 15.89
N HIS A 115 19.47 -7.39 14.79
CA HIS A 115 19.09 -6.61 13.62
C HIS A 115 19.09 -7.47 12.34
N PRO A 116 18.29 -8.57 12.28
CA PRO A 116 18.26 -9.47 11.13
C PRO A 116 17.73 -8.80 9.86
N ALA A 117 18.10 -9.35 8.70
CA ALA A 117 17.65 -8.86 7.39
C ALA A 117 16.11 -8.78 7.28
N SER A 118 15.39 -9.69 7.95
CA SER A 118 13.92 -9.68 8.00
C SER A 118 13.32 -8.38 8.51
N ASN A 119 14.01 -7.66 9.40
CA ASN A 119 13.53 -6.38 9.93
C ASN A 119 13.37 -5.32 8.82
N ALA A 120 14.08 -5.43 7.69
CA ALA A 120 13.97 -4.48 6.59
C ALA A 120 12.65 -4.58 5.82
N ILE A 121 11.90 -5.69 5.99
CA ILE A 121 10.67 -5.98 5.23
C ILE A 121 9.49 -6.37 6.12
N ASP A 122 9.63 -6.30 7.45
CA ASP A 122 8.61 -6.78 8.40
C ASP A 122 7.47 -5.77 8.66
N GLY A 123 7.54 -4.57 8.07
CA GLY A 123 6.55 -3.51 8.22
C GLY A 123 6.61 -2.77 9.57
N THR A 124 7.64 -3.02 10.39
CA THR A 124 7.85 -2.33 11.67
C THR A 124 8.92 -1.25 11.56
N GLU A 125 9.15 -0.51 12.66
CA GLU A 125 10.26 0.46 12.75
C GLU A 125 11.62 -0.20 13.08
N ARG A 126 11.68 -1.54 13.11
CA ARG A 126 12.94 -2.24 13.26
C ARG A 126 13.77 -2.09 11.99
N TRP A 127 15.08 -2.29 12.13
CA TRP A 127 16.03 -2.17 11.04
C TRP A 127 16.97 -3.38 11.02
N TRP A 128 17.51 -3.64 9.83
CA TRP A 128 18.67 -4.51 9.63
C TRP A 128 19.95 -3.68 9.77
N ALA A 129 21.05 -4.33 10.18
CA ALA A 129 22.37 -3.72 10.21
C ALA A 129 23.46 -4.72 9.80
N GLU A 130 24.37 -4.25 8.96
CA GLU A 130 25.62 -4.93 8.62
C GLU A 130 26.63 -4.93 9.79
N PRO A 131 27.62 -5.84 9.80
CA PRO A 131 28.74 -5.76 10.74
C PRO A 131 29.55 -4.47 10.55
N THR A 132 30.13 -3.96 11.63
CA THR A 132 30.94 -2.73 11.55
C THR A 132 32.24 -2.96 10.78
N ALA A 133 32.74 -1.93 10.08
CA ALA A 133 34.00 -1.99 9.35
C ALA A 133 35.22 -2.34 10.24
N VAL A 134 35.11 -2.13 11.55
CA VAL A 134 36.13 -2.55 12.54
C VAL A 134 36.25 -4.08 12.61
N ARG A 135 35.19 -4.83 12.30
CA ARG A 135 35.22 -6.30 12.26
C ARG A 135 36.01 -6.86 11.09
N GLY A 136 36.11 -6.13 9.99
CA GLY A 136 36.77 -6.62 8.79
C GLY A 136 36.48 -5.77 7.56
N LEU A 137 37.47 -5.68 6.67
CA LEU A 137 37.33 -4.95 5.41
C LEU A 137 36.45 -5.70 4.40
N GLU A 138 36.23 -7.01 4.61
CA GLU A 138 35.29 -7.82 3.84
C GLU A 138 33.85 -7.33 4.00
N TYR A 139 33.52 -6.63 5.08
CA TYR A 139 32.19 -6.04 5.30
C TYR A 139 32.01 -4.66 4.64
N ASN A 140 33.00 -4.17 3.89
CA ASN A 140 32.83 -2.98 3.05
C ASN A 140 31.88 -3.24 1.85
N GLU A 141 31.66 -4.51 1.52
CA GLU A 141 30.69 -4.94 0.52
C GLU A 141 29.76 -6.00 1.13
N VAL A 142 28.46 -5.70 1.17
CA VAL A 142 27.44 -6.61 1.68
C VAL A 142 26.33 -6.71 0.65
N ASN A 143 25.93 -7.94 0.36
CA ASN A 143 24.87 -8.23 -0.60
C ASN A 143 23.57 -8.50 0.13
N VAL A 144 22.52 -7.76 -0.20
CA VAL A 144 21.15 -7.99 0.25
C VAL A 144 20.35 -8.56 -0.92
N THR A 145 19.87 -9.79 -0.75
CA THR A 145 19.12 -10.52 -1.76
C THR A 145 17.65 -10.59 -1.36
N LEU A 146 16.77 -10.23 -2.30
CA LEU A 146 15.33 -10.34 -2.15
C LEU A 146 14.80 -11.34 -3.19
N ASP A 147 14.36 -12.50 -2.73
CA ASP A 147 13.73 -13.54 -3.55
C ASP A 147 12.21 -13.31 -3.57
N LEU A 148 11.73 -12.88 -4.74
CA LEU A 148 10.31 -12.58 -4.99
C LEU A 148 9.48 -13.83 -5.27
N GLY A 149 10.10 -14.99 -5.53
CA GLY A 149 9.42 -16.28 -5.67
C GLY A 149 8.45 -16.42 -6.85
N GLN A 150 8.58 -15.59 -7.89
CA GLN A 150 7.69 -15.52 -9.05
C GLN A 150 8.42 -15.70 -10.38
#